data_AF-E3HCI0-F1
#
_entry.id   AF-E3HCI0-F1
#
_cell.length_a   1.000
_cell.length_b   1.000
_cell.length_c   1.000
_cell.angle_alpha   90.00
_cell.angle_beta   90.00
_cell.angle_gamma   90.00
#
_symmetry.space_group_name_H-M   'P 1'
#
loop_
_entity.id
_entity.type
_entity.pdbx_description
1 polymer ?
#
loop_
_entity_poly.entity_id
_entity_poly.type
_entity_poly.pdbx_seq_one_letter_code
_entity_poly.pdbx_strand_id
1 'polypeptide(L)'
;MREALLSGVFTFNSFYFLDCLINCKSVACLTRDKIKSNFVSFFRGDKMGNTSMDELIVKINNMEKKAKNLFPVMRKISIDMKNQTMKNFRQEKDPEGKPWKKNRRGGKTLTKTSRLKHSIRPAHGDNYAMVGTNVKYARIHQYGGKIKAKNGKYLKFQYAKGKWASRKSVIIPKRTFMGISRKMGDRYEVSIGEYTIKLK
;
A
#
# COMPACT_ATOMS: atom_id res chain seq x y z
N MET A 1 -42.38 -54.11 21.48
CA MET A 1 -41.45 -53.78 20.38
C MET A 1 -41.57 -54.92 19.36
N ARG A 2 -41.79 -54.77 18.06
CA ARG A 2 -41.93 -53.62 17.13
C ARG A 2 -42.46 -54.22 15.80
N GLU A 3 -43.41 -53.49 15.21
CA GLU A 3 -43.52 -53.17 13.78
C GLU A 3 -43.97 -54.21 12.74
N ALA A 4 -45.12 -53.87 12.14
CA ALA A 4 -45.55 -54.24 10.80
C ALA A 4 -44.67 -53.59 9.73
N LEU A 5 -44.57 -54.18 8.53
CA LEU A 5 -44.48 -53.44 7.27
C LEU A 5 -44.83 -54.34 6.07
N LEU A 6 -45.64 -53.74 5.20
CA LEU A 6 -46.38 -54.30 4.08
C LEU A 6 -45.52 -54.48 2.82
N SER A 7 -45.91 -55.47 2.02
CA SER A 7 -45.51 -55.73 0.64
C SER A 7 -45.95 -54.62 -0.32
N GLY A 8 -45.16 -54.35 -1.36
CA GLY A 8 -45.57 -53.45 -2.44
C GLY A 8 -44.46 -53.12 -3.44
N VAL A 9 -44.24 -54.03 -4.39
CA VAL A 9 -43.38 -53.83 -5.58
C VAL A 9 -44.14 -52.96 -6.58
N PHE A 10 -43.65 -51.76 -6.90
CA PHE A 10 -44.22 -50.91 -7.95
C PHE A 10 -43.53 -51.19 -9.28
N THR A 11 -44.20 -51.94 -10.15
CA THR A 11 -43.85 -52.11 -11.56
C THR A 11 -44.29 -50.89 -12.37
N PHE A 12 -43.36 -50.30 -13.13
CA PHE A 12 -43.65 -49.36 -14.20
C PHE A 12 -44.57 -50.02 -15.22
N ASN A 13 -45.79 -49.50 -15.40
CA ASN A 13 -46.62 -49.89 -16.53
C ASN A 13 -47.04 -48.65 -17.33
N SER A 14 -46.65 -48.70 -18.60
CA SER A 14 -47.14 -47.88 -19.71
C SER A 14 -48.66 -48.02 -19.84
N PHE A 15 -49.29 -47.07 -20.55
CA PHE A 15 -50.74 -46.93 -20.80
C PHE A 15 -51.55 -46.19 -19.72
N TYR A 16 -51.46 -44.86 -19.71
CA TYR A 16 -52.64 -43.96 -19.64
C TYR A 16 -52.30 -42.65 -20.37
N PHE A 17 -52.04 -42.78 -21.68
CA PHE A 17 -52.06 -41.69 -22.66
C PHE A 17 -53.26 -42.02 -23.56
N LEU A 18 -54.24 -41.12 -23.66
CA LEU A 18 -55.60 -41.30 -24.25
C LEU A 18 -56.65 -41.88 -23.30
N ASP A 19 -57.20 -41.02 -22.42
CA ASP A 19 -58.65 -41.02 -22.13
C ASP A 19 -59.08 -39.70 -21.45
N CYS A 20 -58.58 -38.57 -21.96
CA CYS A 20 -59.00 -37.25 -21.51
C CYS A 20 -59.19 -36.31 -22.72
N LEU A 21 -59.97 -36.75 -23.71
CA LEU A 21 -60.24 -35.96 -24.92
C LEU A 21 -61.72 -35.84 -25.33
N ILE A 22 -62.70 -36.32 -24.55
CA ILE A 22 -64.10 -36.32 -25.04
C ILE A 22 -65.12 -35.58 -24.16
N ASN A 23 -64.84 -35.18 -22.91
CA ASN A 23 -65.78 -34.26 -22.22
C ASN A 23 -65.15 -33.53 -21.03
N CYS A 24 -64.61 -32.34 -21.27
CA CYS A 24 -64.32 -31.39 -20.21
C CYS A 24 -65.04 -30.06 -20.48
N LYS A 25 -66.36 -30.06 -20.30
CA LYS A 25 -67.12 -28.85 -19.98
C LYS A 25 -66.92 -28.55 -18.49
N SER A 26 -65.79 -27.95 -18.12
CA SER A 26 -65.73 -27.09 -16.93
C SER A 26 -64.36 -26.39 -16.84
N VAL A 27 -64.45 -25.07 -16.79
CA VAL A 27 -63.45 -24.03 -16.57
C VAL A 27 -62.28 -24.44 -15.65
N ALA A 28 -61.09 -24.66 -16.21
CA ALA A 28 -59.79 -24.20 -15.66
C ALA A 28 -58.62 -24.65 -16.56
N CYS A 29 -58.42 -23.93 -17.67
CA CYS A 29 -57.14 -23.93 -18.37
C CYS A 29 -56.07 -23.29 -17.45
N LEU A 30 -55.41 -24.08 -16.60
CA LEU A 30 -54.14 -23.67 -16.03
C LEU A 30 -53.11 -23.70 -17.16
N THR A 31 -52.88 -22.52 -17.72
CA THR A 31 -51.98 -22.26 -18.83
C THR A 31 -50.59 -22.86 -18.58
N ARG A 32 -50.06 -23.48 -19.65
CA ARG A 32 -48.73 -24.07 -19.82
C ARG A 32 -47.55 -23.14 -19.47
N ASP A 33 -47.83 -21.89 -19.11
CA ASP A 33 -46.86 -20.84 -18.80
C ASP A 33 -46.42 -20.84 -17.33
N LYS A 34 -47.27 -21.28 -16.39
CA LYS A 34 -46.91 -21.29 -14.95
C LYS A 34 -45.93 -22.39 -14.56
N ILE A 35 -45.84 -23.47 -15.34
CA ILE A 35 -44.87 -24.55 -15.09
C ILE A 35 -43.48 -24.14 -15.61
N LYS A 36 -43.40 -23.35 -16.69
CA LYS A 36 -42.12 -22.86 -17.20
C LYS A 36 -41.49 -21.80 -16.30
N SER A 37 -42.27 -20.94 -15.63
CA SER A 37 -41.71 -19.90 -14.76
C SER A 37 -41.07 -20.44 -13.48
N ASN A 38 -41.59 -21.53 -12.91
CA ASN A 38 -41.03 -22.14 -11.71
C ASN A 38 -39.91 -23.16 -11.99
N PHE A 39 -39.85 -23.72 -13.19
CA PHE A 39 -38.77 -24.65 -13.57
C PHE A 39 -37.50 -23.90 -13.98
N VAL A 40 -37.62 -22.71 -14.57
CA VAL A 40 -36.45 -21.89 -14.95
C VAL A 40 -35.74 -21.28 -13.74
N SER A 41 -36.43 -21.05 -12.61
CA SER A 41 -35.79 -20.68 -11.35
C SER A 41 -35.13 -21.87 -10.64
N PHE A 42 -35.51 -23.11 -10.96
CA PHE A 42 -34.92 -24.31 -10.38
C PHE A 42 -33.66 -24.78 -11.15
N PHE A 43 -33.57 -24.50 -12.46
CA PHE A 43 -32.38 -24.81 -13.28
C PHE A 43 -31.41 -23.63 -13.48
N ARG A 44 -31.77 -22.42 -13.06
CA ARG A 44 -30.76 -21.40 -12.75
C ARG A 44 -30.17 -21.79 -11.42
N GLY A 45 -28.94 -22.31 -11.46
CA GLY A 45 -28.11 -22.52 -10.27
C GLY A 45 -27.86 -21.21 -9.56
N ASP A 46 -28.87 -20.73 -8.83
CA ASP A 46 -28.72 -19.80 -7.75
C ASP A 46 -27.80 -20.49 -6.77
N LYS A 47 -26.55 -20.04 -6.77
CA LYS A 47 -25.51 -20.49 -5.88
C LYS A 47 -25.98 -20.30 -4.44
N MET A 48 -26.64 -21.31 -3.90
CA MET A 48 -26.63 -21.59 -2.46
C MET A 48 -25.33 -22.32 -2.11
N GLY A 49 -24.21 -21.82 -2.64
CA GLY A 49 -22.93 -21.96 -1.95
C GLY A 49 -23.04 -21.01 -0.77
N ASN A 50 -22.99 -21.56 0.43
CA ASN A 50 -22.76 -20.81 1.67
C ASN A 50 -21.99 -19.51 1.39
N THR A 51 -22.62 -18.39 1.69
CA THR A 51 -22.14 -17.03 1.38
C THR A 51 -20.74 -16.71 1.93
N SER A 52 -20.13 -17.60 2.72
CA SER A 52 -18.76 -17.48 3.22
C SER A 52 -17.68 -17.90 2.22
N MET A 53 -17.83 -18.98 1.45
CA MET A 53 -16.69 -19.50 0.66
C MET A 53 -16.42 -18.66 -0.60
N ASP A 54 -17.48 -18.29 -1.31
CA ASP A 54 -17.38 -17.38 -2.47
C ASP A 54 -16.92 -15.97 -2.05
N GLU A 55 -17.37 -15.49 -0.89
CA GLU A 55 -16.91 -14.21 -0.33
C GLU A 55 -15.42 -14.26 0.03
N LEU A 56 -14.94 -15.37 0.61
CA LEU A 56 -13.53 -15.57 0.92
C LEU A 56 -12.66 -15.58 -0.34
N ILE A 57 -13.11 -16.24 -1.42
CA ILE A 57 -12.40 -16.24 -2.71
C ILE A 57 -12.28 -14.82 -3.27
N VAL A 58 -13.35 -14.03 -3.22
CA VAL A 58 -13.32 -12.61 -3.65
C VAL A 58 -12.35 -11.80 -2.79
N LYS A 59 -12.35 -12.01 -1.46
CA LYS A 59 -11.42 -11.33 -0.54
C LYS A 59 -9.96 -11.66 -0.84
N ILE A 60 -9.64 -12.93 -1.05
CA ILE A 60 -8.27 -13.39 -1.38
C ILE A 60 -7.80 -12.79 -2.71
N ASN A 61 -8.64 -12.84 -3.76
CA ASN A 61 -8.31 -12.25 -5.06
C ASN A 61 -8.07 -10.73 -4.97
N ASN A 62 -8.83 -10.03 -4.11
CA ASN A 62 -8.63 -8.60 -3.88
C ASN A 62 -7.33 -8.31 -3.14
N MET A 63 -6.96 -9.13 -2.15
CA MET A 63 -5.66 -9.02 -1.46
C MET A 63 -4.51 -9.25 -2.44
N GLU A 64 -4.61 -10.27 -3.31
CA GLU A 64 -3.60 -10.56 -4.33
C GLU A 64 -3.41 -9.37 -5.29
N LYS A 65 -4.50 -8.77 -5.77
CA LYS A 65 -4.45 -7.59 -6.64
C LYS A 65 -3.75 -6.40 -5.98
N LYS A 66 -3.98 -6.18 -4.69
CA LYS A 66 -3.32 -5.10 -3.93
C LYS A 66 -1.87 -5.41 -3.62
N ALA A 67 -1.55 -6.66 -3.31
CA ALA A 67 -0.18 -7.10 -3.11
C ALA A 67 0.65 -6.90 -4.39
N LYS A 68 0.03 -7.09 -5.57
CA LYS A 68 0.64 -6.80 -6.87
C LYS A 68 0.81 -5.31 -7.16
N ASN A 69 0.00 -4.43 -6.56
CA ASN A 69 0.04 -2.99 -6.78
C ASN A 69 0.10 -2.21 -5.46
N LEU A 70 1.31 -2.10 -4.89
CA LEU A 70 1.54 -1.26 -3.70
C LEU A 70 1.78 0.21 -4.04
N PHE A 71 1.66 0.62 -5.31
CA PHE A 71 1.88 2.01 -5.73
C PHE A 71 1.16 3.03 -4.84
N PRO A 72 -0.13 2.85 -4.47
CA PRO A 72 -0.83 3.84 -3.65
C PRO A 72 -0.25 3.98 -2.25
N VAL A 73 0.15 2.88 -1.61
CA VAL A 73 0.77 2.91 -0.28
C VAL A 73 2.21 3.41 -0.33
N MET A 74 2.99 3.00 -1.34
CA MET A 74 4.37 3.47 -1.54
C MET A 74 4.42 4.97 -1.84
N ARG A 75 3.45 5.49 -2.61
CA ARG A 75 3.26 6.94 -2.79
C ARG A 75 3.06 7.66 -1.46
N LYS A 76 2.17 7.16 -0.61
CA LYS A 76 1.91 7.74 0.72
C LYS A 76 3.16 7.72 1.59
N ILE A 77 3.89 6.60 1.62
CA ILE A 77 5.13 6.44 2.40
C ILE A 77 6.20 7.42 1.90
N SER A 78 6.45 7.51 0.60
CA SER A 78 7.47 8.41 0.05
C SER A 78 7.20 9.89 0.38
N ILE A 79 5.93 10.30 0.37
CA ILE A 79 5.50 11.65 0.77
C ILE A 79 5.73 11.86 2.26
N ASP A 80 5.40 10.89 3.11
CA ASP A 80 5.68 10.99 4.55
C ASP A 80 7.18 11.07 4.82
N MET A 81 8.02 10.23 4.20
CA MET A 81 9.48 10.29 4.33
C MET A 81 10.03 11.69 3.99
N LYS A 82 9.51 12.31 2.92
CA LYS A 82 9.86 13.68 2.54
C LYS A 82 9.43 14.65 3.64
N ASN A 83 8.22 14.51 4.17
CA ASN A 83 7.69 15.36 5.23
C ASN A 83 8.50 15.23 6.53
N GLN A 84 8.90 14.02 6.92
CA GLN A 84 9.77 13.79 8.07
C GLN A 84 11.14 14.43 7.85
N THR A 85 11.72 14.27 6.66
CA THR A 85 12.96 14.97 6.30
C THR A 85 12.79 16.49 6.45
N MET A 86 11.68 17.05 5.98
CA MET A 86 11.39 18.49 6.13
C MET A 86 11.22 18.91 7.59
N LYS A 87 10.69 18.04 8.46
CA LYS A 87 10.62 18.26 9.91
C LYS A 87 12.03 18.26 10.54
N ASN A 88 12.91 17.35 10.13
CA ASN A 88 14.31 17.28 10.57
C ASN A 88 15.03 18.62 10.32
N PHE A 89 14.87 19.22 9.12
CA PHE A 89 15.39 20.56 8.83
C PHE A 89 14.78 21.67 9.69
N ARG A 90 13.49 21.57 10.05
CA ARG A 90 12.83 22.59 10.89
C ARG A 90 13.30 22.52 12.33
N GLN A 91 13.49 21.30 12.84
CA GLN A 91 13.86 21.01 14.23
C GLN A 91 15.37 20.94 14.47
N GLU A 92 16.17 20.92 13.39
CA GLU A 92 17.63 20.76 13.43
C GLU A 92 18.08 19.44 14.07
N LYS A 93 17.32 18.37 13.83
CA LYS A 93 17.53 17.02 14.39
C LYS A 93 17.70 15.98 13.30
N ASP A 94 18.38 14.90 13.61
CA ASP A 94 18.43 13.71 12.77
C ASP A 94 17.12 12.89 12.88
N PRO A 95 16.92 11.86 12.03
CA PRO A 95 15.72 11.01 12.07
C PRO A 95 15.47 10.34 13.42
N GLU A 96 16.53 10.11 14.20
CA GLU A 96 16.49 9.55 15.55
C GLU A 96 16.16 10.61 16.64
N GLY A 97 16.14 11.90 16.28
CA GLY A 97 15.79 13.01 17.16
C GLY A 97 16.97 13.69 17.85
N LYS A 98 18.21 13.29 17.56
CA LYS A 98 19.42 13.91 18.09
C LYS A 98 19.73 15.22 17.33
N PRO A 99 20.02 16.31 18.06
CA PRO A 99 20.30 17.61 17.43
C PRO A 99 21.61 17.58 16.62
N TRP A 100 21.61 18.27 15.48
CA TRP A 100 22.81 18.42 14.66
C TRP A 100 23.86 19.31 15.32
N LYS A 101 25.13 19.02 15.05
CA LYS A 101 26.23 19.91 15.46
C LYS A 101 26.07 21.28 14.81
N LYS A 102 25.87 22.31 15.65
CA LYS A 102 25.69 23.71 15.25
C LYS A 102 26.85 24.19 14.38
N ASN A 103 26.54 25.12 13.48
CA ASN A 103 27.53 25.75 12.62
C ASN A 103 28.07 27.04 13.27
N ARG A 104 29.31 27.45 12.92
CA ARG A 104 29.94 28.67 13.46
C ARG A 104 29.37 29.98 12.93
N ARG A 105 28.64 29.93 11.81
CA ARG A 105 28.03 31.11 11.16
C ARG A 105 26.80 31.61 11.93
N GLY A 106 26.22 30.78 12.80
CA GLY A 106 24.93 31.07 13.42
C GLY A 106 23.76 30.81 12.47
N GLY A 107 22.55 31.03 12.99
CA GLY A 107 21.28 30.74 12.32
C GLY A 107 21.05 29.25 12.09
N LYS A 108 20.06 28.93 11.24
CA LYS A 108 19.65 27.54 11.01
C LYS A 108 20.73 26.69 10.33
N THR A 109 21.05 25.57 10.94
CA THR A 109 21.95 24.53 10.44
C THR A 109 21.35 23.89 9.19
N LEU A 110 22.21 23.57 8.22
CA LEU A 110 21.83 23.04 6.90
C LEU A 110 20.88 23.95 6.08
N THR A 111 20.59 25.16 6.56
CA THR A 111 19.67 26.11 5.95
C THR A 111 20.37 27.47 5.81
N LYS A 112 21.01 27.70 4.65
CA LYS A 112 21.51 29.03 4.27
C LYS A 112 20.57 29.66 3.24
N THR A 113 20.52 29.08 2.06
CA THR A 113 19.61 29.46 0.96
C THR A 113 18.40 28.53 0.84
N SER A 114 18.28 27.56 1.75
CA SER A 114 17.30 26.47 1.69
C SER A 114 17.37 25.60 0.41
N ARG A 115 18.37 25.77 -0.47
CA ARG A 115 18.49 25.00 -1.71
C ARG A 115 18.48 23.48 -1.48
N LEU A 116 19.24 23.00 -0.49
CA LEU A 116 19.26 21.58 -0.15
C LEU A 116 17.87 21.08 0.23
N LYS A 117 17.21 21.78 1.16
CA LYS A 117 15.86 21.46 1.60
C LYS A 117 14.85 21.42 0.44
N HIS A 118 14.90 22.38 -0.48
CA HIS A 118 14.00 22.44 -1.63
C HIS A 118 14.29 21.41 -2.74
N SER A 119 15.52 20.90 -2.80
CA SER A 119 15.92 19.89 -3.78
C SER A 119 15.46 18.46 -3.44
N ILE A 120 14.87 18.26 -2.25
CA ILE A 120 14.49 16.93 -1.77
C ILE A 120 13.19 16.50 -2.44
N ARG A 121 13.25 15.39 -3.16
CA ARG A 121 12.13 14.83 -3.91
C ARG A 121 11.86 13.40 -3.46
N PRO A 122 10.58 13.01 -3.28
CA PRO A 122 10.21 11.63 -3.14
C PRO A 122 10.19 10.95 -4.51
N ALA A 123 10.47 9.66 -4.54
CA ALA A 123 10.21 8.78 -5.67
C ALA A 123 9.63 7.46 -5.14
N HIS A 124 8.75 6.83 -5.91
CA HIS A 124 8.07 5.60 -5.53
C HIS A 124 7.73 4.81 -6.78
N GLY A 125 7.57 3.50 -6.60
CA GLY A 125 7.05 2.57 -7.59
C GLY A 125 6.19 1.52 -6.91
N ASP A 126 5.99 0.39 -7.57
CA ASP A 126 5.08 -0.66 -7.09
C ASP A 126 5.64 -1.43 -5.90
N ASN A 127 6.95 -1.40 -5.68
CA ASN A 127 7.64 -2.14 -4.61
C ASN A 127 8.64 -1.29 -3.82
N TYR A 128 8.73 0.02 -4.08
CA TYR A 128 9.68 0.88 -3.37
C TYR A 128 9.12 2.27 -3.08
N ALA A 129 9.60 2.86 -1.99
CA ALA A 129 9.45 4.26 -1.65
C ALA A 129 10.81 4.83 -1.22
N MET A 130 11.19 5.95 -1.80
CA MET A 130 12.49 6.58 -1.54
C MET A 130 12.40 8.11 -1.50
N VAL A 131 13.43 8.73 -0.93
CA VAL A 131 13.63 10.17 -0.91
C VAL A 131 15.08 10.47 -1.27
N GLY A 132 15.28 11.43 -2.17
CA GLY A 132 16.61 11.79 -2.65
C GLY A 132 16.76 13.27 -2.98
N THR A 133 17.99 13.65 -3.33
CA THR A 133 18.36 15.00 -3.78
C THR A 133 19.48 14.89 -4.82
N ASN A 134 19.46 15.80 -5.80
CA ASN A 134 20.50 15.93 -6.83
C ASN A 134 21.66 16.84 -6.40
N VAL A 135 21.66 17.36 -5.17
CA VAL A 135 22.65 18.31 -4.69
C VAL A 135 23.93 17.59 -4.26
N LYS A 136 25.05 17.86 -4.94
CA LYS A 136 26.35 17.18 -4.70
C LYS A 136 26.83 17.25 -3.24
N TYR A 137 26.65 18.40 -2.57
CA TYR A 137 27.08 18.57 -1.18
C TYR A 137 26.15 17.90 -0.15
N ALA A 138 25.03 17.31 -0.58
CA ALA A 138 24.13 16.56 0.30
C ALA A 138 24.85 15.37 0.94
N ARG A 139 25.65 14.63 0.15
CA ARG A 139 26.35 13.41 0.58
C ARG A 139 27.25 13.66 1.78
N ILE A 140 28.10 14.69 1.71
CA ILE A 140 29.06 14.97 2.79
C ILE A 140 28.36 15.43 4.08
N HIS A 141 27.16 16.03 3.99
CA HIS A 141 26.38 16.35 5.17
C HIS A 141 25.64 15.14 5.74
N GLN A 142 25.10 14.27 4.87
CA GLN A 142 24.37 13.08 5.28
C GLN A 142 25.26 12.09 6.03
N TYR A 143 26.49 11.86 5.55
CA TYR A 143 27.39 10.87 6.12
C TYR A 143 28.52 11.49 6.98
N GLY A 144 28.78 12.79 6.84
CA GLY A 144 30.01 13.39 7.36
C GLY A 144 31.22 12.99 6.52
N GLY A 145 32.37 13.59 6.81
CA GLY A 145 33.64 13.18 6.19
C GLY A 145 34.67 14.29 6.09
N LYS A 146 35.83 13.95 5.52
CA LYS A 146 36.97 14.85 5.34
C LYS A 146 37.01 15.35 3.89
N ILE A 147 36.99 16.67 3.72
CA ILE A 147 37.28 17.32 2.43
C ILE A 147 38.75 17.72 2.38
N LYS A 148 39.39 17.55 1.23
CA LYS A 148 40.79 17.92 0.98
C LYS A 148 40.90 18.76 -0.29
N ALA A 149 41.94 19.59 -0.36
CA ALA A 149 42.26 20.32 -1.58
C ALA A 149 42.65 19.31 -2.69
N LYS A 150 42.09 19.47 -3.90
CA LYS A 150 42.35 18.58 -5.04
C LYS A 150 43.48 19.11 -5.92
N ASN A 151 43.34 20.35 -6.41
CA ASN A 151 44.24 20.93 -7.41
C ASN A 151 45.20 22.00 -6.83
N GLY A 152 45.18 22.23 -5.52
CA GLY A 152 46.00 23.26 -4.88
C GLY A 152 46.44 22.85 -3.48
N LYS A 153 47.38 23.60 -2.90
CA LYS A 153 47.97 23.27 -1.59
C LYS A 153 46.97 23.41 -0.42
N TYR A 154 45.97 24.31 -0.54
CA TYR A 154 45.02 24.62 0.52
C TYR A 154 43.61 24.86 -0.02
N LEU A 155 42.60 24.47 0.77
CA LEU A 155 41.23 24.96 0.67
C LEU A 155 41.19 26.39 1.22
N LYS A 156 40.71 27.34 0.42
CA LYS A 156 40.50 28.73 0.83
C LYS A 156 39.01 29.02 0.91
N PHE A 157 38.53 29.44 2.07
CA PHE A 157 37.14 29.84 2.26
C PHE A 157 37.01 30.95 3.29
N GLN A 158 36.01 31.80 3.10
CA GLN A 158 35.67 32.86 4.04
C GLN A 158 34.72 32.31 5.11
N TYR A 159 35.05 32.53 6.40
CA TYR A 159 34.22 32.04 7.52
C TYR A 159 33.51 33.17 8.28
N ALA A 160 33.97 34.41 8.14
CA ALA A 160 33.32 35.63 8.60
C ALA A 160 33.65 36.76 7.62
N LYS A 161 32.89 37.87 7.66
CA LYS A 161 33.11 39.03 6.77
C LYS A 161 34.58 39.48 6.83
N GLY A 162 35.27 39.46 5.69
CA GLY A 162 36.70 39.80 5.57
C GLY A 162 37.71 38.77 6.10
N LYS A 163 37.29 37.73 6.85
CA LYS A 163 38.19 36.74 7.45
C LYS A 163 38.26 35.44 6.64
N TRP A 164 39.46 35.13 6.15
CA TRP A 164 39.76 33.97 5.31
C TRP A 164 40.48 32.87 6.10
N ALA A 165 40.18 31.62 5.78
CA ALA A 165 40.91 30.46 6.28
C ALA A 165 41.53 29.67 5.14
N SER A 166 42.79 29.29 5.31
CA SER A 166 43.52 28.35 4.45
C SER A 166 43.77 27.05 5.22
N ARG A 167 43.29 25.91 4.70
CA ARG A 167 43.43 24.59 5.35
C ARG A 167 43.72 23.49 4.33
N LYS A 168 44.63 22.56 4.64
CA LYS A 168 44.88 21.38 3.78
C LYS A 168 43.65 20.46 3.69
N SER A 169 42.95 20.29 4.81
CA SER A 169 41.72 19.51 4.90
C SER A 169 40.77 20.04 5.96
N VAL A 170 39.47 19.77 5.82
CA VAL A 170 38.43 20.11 6.80
C VAL A 170 37.57 18.88 7.06
N ILE A 171 37.27 18.62 8.34
CA ILE A 171 36.34 17.57 8.76
C ILE A 171 34.95 18.18 8.91
N ILE A 172 33.99 17.64 8.16
CA ILE A 172 32.58 18.02 8.23
C ILE A 172 31.87 16.99 9.10
N PRO A 173 31.23 17.40 10.22
CA PRO A 173 30.48 16.48 11.06
C PRO A 173 29.25 15.96 10.30
N LYS A 174 28.87 14.72 10.59
CA LYS A 174 27.64 14.09 10.11
C LYS A 174 26.43 14.87 10.63
N ARG A 175 25.50 15.16 9.73
CA ARG A 175 24.20 15.79 10.00
C ARG A 175 23.16 15.07 9.15
N THR A 176 22.86 13.84 9.55
CA THR A 176 21.88 12.98 8.88
C THR A 176 20.55 13.70 8.83
N PHE A 177 20.00 13.89 7.65
CA PHE A 177 18.70 14.54 7.49
C PHE A 177 17.66 13.62 6.84
N MET A 178 18.11 12.66 6.02
CA MET A 178 17.30 11.58 5.47
C MET A 178 17.56 10.27 6.23
N GLY A 179 16.55 9.43 6.37
CA GLY A 179 16.70 8.12 7.01
C GLY A 179 15.35 7.61 7.50
N ILE A 180 15.29 6.31 7.78
CA ILE A 180 14.13 5.66 8.38
C ILE A 180 14.52 5.38 9.83
N SER A 181 13.86 6.05 10.78
CA SER A 181 13.98 5.72 12.20
C SER A 181 13.13 4.49 12.53
N ARG A 182 13.40 3.83 13.66
CA ARG A 182 12.61 2.66 14.12
C ARG A 182 11.10 2.96 14.10
N LYS A 183 10.69 4.07 14.71
CA LYS A 183 9.30 4.55 14.74
C LYS A 183 8.68 4.81 13.35
N MET A 184 9.50 5.15 12.35
CA MET A 184 9.02 5.28 10.97
C MET A 184 8.85 3.90 10.33
N GLY A 185 9.81 3.00 10.52
CA GLY A 185 9.75 1.61 10.04
C GLY A 185 8.47 0.91 10.52
N ASP A 186 8.25 0.88 11.83
CA ASP A 186 7.08 0.23 12.44
C ASP A 186 5.76 0.79 11.87
N ARG A 187 5.70 2.12 11.66
CA ARG A 187 4.53 2.78 11.08
C ARG A 187 4.29 2.40 9.62
N TYR A 188 5.35 2.24 8.84
CA TYR A 188 5.25 1.89 7.42
C TYR A 188 4.86 0.43 7.25
N GLU A 189 5.36 -0.45 8.09
CA GLU A 189 4.92 -1.85 8.14
C GLU A 189 3.42 -1.96 8.40
N VAL A 190 2.91 -1.26 9.43
CA VAL A 190 1.47 -1.18 9.71
C VAL A 190 0.70 -0.60 8.51
N SER A 191 1.22 0.47 7.89
CA SER A 191 0.55 1.11 6.74
C SER A 191 0.43 0.16 5.53
N ILE A 192 1.44 -0.68 5.30
CA ILE A 192 1.45 -1.67 4.21
C ILE A 192 0.50 -2.83 4.54
N GLY A 193 0.52 -3.32 5.78
CA GLY A 193 -0.41 -4.35 6.26
C GLY A 193 -1.88 -3.92 6.15
N GLU A 194 -2.19 -2.72 6.66
CA GLU A 194 -3.53 -2.12 6.56
C GLU A 194 -3.98 -1.98 5.10
N TYR A 195 -3.10 -1.52 4.21
CA TYR A 195 -3.45 -1.36 2.79
C TYR A 195 -3.86 -2.69 2.15
N THR A 196 -3.12 -3.75 2.44
CA THR A 196 -3.32 -5.09 1.88
C THR A 196 -4.60 -5.73 2.43
N ILE A 197 -4.80 -5.67 3.75
CA ILE A 197 -5.89 -6.35 4.45
C ILE A 197 -7.23 -5.61 4.33
N LYS A 198 -7.23 -4.27 4.19
CA LYS A 198 -8.46 -3.47 4.26
C LYS A 198 -9.38 -3.73 3.08
N LEU A 199 -10.28 -4.68 3.22
CA LEU A 199 -11.38 -4.95 2.31
C LEU A 199 -12.30 -3.73 2.33
N LYS A 200 -12.53 -3.13 1.16
CA LYS A 200 -13.61 -2.16 0.99
C LYS A 200 -14.88 -2.92 0.70
#